data_AF-A0A7C4W9J0-F1
#
_entry.id   AF-A0A7C4W9J0-F1
#
_cell.length_a   1.000
_cell.length_b   1.000
_cell.length_c   1.000
_cell.angle_alpha   90.00
_cell.angle_beta   90.00
_cell.angle_gamma   90.00
#
_symmetry.space_group_name_H-M   'P 1'
#
loop_
_entity.id
_entity.type
_entity.pdbx_description
1 polymer ?
#
loop_
_entity_poly.entity_id
_entity_poly.type
_entity_poly.pdbx_seq_one_letter_code
_entity_poly.pdbx_strand_id
1 'polypeptide(L)'
;MSPEQMAAIIMFILLLALVISGVHLAFALMFIGLVFGLIFQGSSIFPMAMLQTFDIMESEILIAVPLFVFMGTILERSGIAEKVYQTLYELFGPVRGGLAIATIVTCTIFAACTGVIAATVTAMTLIAIPSMLKRKYSKSLASG
;
A
#
# COMPACT_ATOMS: atom_id res chain seq x y z
N MET A 1 0.25 -24.67 -29.12
CA MET A 1 -0.30 -23.84 -28.01
C MET A 1 -1.76 -23.60 -28.33
N SER A 2 -2.67 -23.75 -27.35
CA SER A 2 -4.08 -23.43 -27.61
C SER A 2 -4.23 -21.92 -27.89
N PRO A 3 -5.20 -21.51 -28.72
CA PRO A 3 -5.42 -20.09 -29.03
C PRO A 3 -5.59 -19.21 -27.78
N GLU A 4 -6.16 -19.77 -26.71
CA GLU A 4 -6.37 -19.09 -25.44
C GLU A 4 -5.07 -18.84 -24.65
N GLN A 5 -4.11 -19.77 -24.68
CA GLN A 5 -2.81 -19.58 -24.04
C GLN A 5 -2.01 -18.46 -24.72
N MET A 6 -2.11 -18.35 -26.04
CA MET A 6 -1.46 -17.28 -26.79
C MET A 6 -2.07 -15.92 -26.44
N ALA A 7 -3.40 -15.85 -26.33
CA ALA A 7 -4.10 -14.63 -25.91
C ALA A 7 -3.71 -14.20 -24.50
N ALA A 8 -3.61 -15.13 -23.54
CA ALA A 8 -3.20 -14.83 -22.17
C ALA A 8 -1.78 -14.23 -22.10
N ILE A 9 -0.84 -14.77 -22.88
CA ILE A 9 0.53 -14.23 -22.95
C ILE A 9 0.52 -12.81 -23.54
N ILE A 10 -0.26 -12.58 -24.59
CA ILE A 10 -0.38 -11.25 -25.21
C ILE A 10 -1.01 -10.25 -24.23
N MET A 11 -2.09 -10.63 -23.53
CA MET A 11 -2.73 -9.79 -22.51
C MET A 11 -1.76 -9.42 -21.39
N PHE A 12 -0.93 -10.38 -20.94
CA PHE A 12 0.05 -10.16 -19.90
C PHE A 12 1.17 -9.20 -20.34
N ILE A 13 1.73 -9.40 -21.53
CA ILE A 13 2.77 -8.51 -22.09
C ILE A 13 2.21 -7.09 -22.29
N LEU A 14 0.98 -6.99 -22.79
CA LEU A 14 0.31 -5.71 -23.01
C LEU A 14 0.03 -4.98 -21.68
N LEU A 15 -0.36 -5.71 -20.64
CA LEU A 15 -0.52 -5.16 -19.29
C LEU A 15 0.78 -4.57 -18.78
N LEU A 16 1.88 -5.33 -18.86
CA LEU A 16 3.19 -4.85 -18.43
C LEU A 16 3.62 -3.60 -19.20
N ALA A 17 3.41 -3.57 -20.52
CA ALA A 17 3.73 -2.41 -21.34
C ALA A 17 2.92 -1.15 -20.92
N LEU A 18 1.61 -1.30 -20.67
CA LEU A 18 0.75 -0.21 -20.20
C LEU A 18 1.17 0.31 -18.81
N VAL A 19 1.48 -0.59 -17.89
CA VAL A 19 1.93 -0.22 -16.53
C VAL A 19 3.28 0.49 -16.57
N ILE A 20 4.24 -0.01 -17.37
CA ILE A 20 5.56 0.63 -17.54
C ILE A 20 5.43 2.00 -18.22
N SER A 21 4.47 2.17 -19.13
CA SER A 21 4.15 3.46 -19.74
C SER A 21 3.57 4.48 -18.74
N GLY A 22 3.31 4.10 -17.49
CA GLY A 22 2.79 4.97 -16.44
C GLY A 22 1.27 5.04 -16.37
N VAL A 23 0.55 4.17 -17.09
CA VAL A 23 -0.91 4.08 -16.98
C VAL A 23 -1.27 3.43 -15.64
N HIS A 24 -2.25 4.01 -14.94
CA HIS A 24 -2.73 3.45 -13.68
C HIS A 24 -3.28 2.03 -13.89
N LEU A 25 -2.91 1.10 -13.02
CA LEU A 25 -3.18 -0.34 -13.18
C LEU A 25 -4.68 -0.63 -13.40
N ALA A 26 -5.57 0.07 -12.71
CA ALA A 26 -7.01 -0.12 -12.85
C ALA A 26 -7.50 0.15 -14.29
N PHE A 27 -7.01 1.21 -14.93
CA PHE A 27 -7.36 1.52 -16.32
C PHE A 27 -6.75 0.53 -17.31
N ALA A 28 -5.52 0.07 -17.05
CA ALA A 28 -4.88 -0.96 -17.86
C ALA A 28 -5.67 -2.28 -17.83
N LEU A 29 -6.07 -2.74 -16.64
CA LEU A 29 -6.89 -3.95 -16.46
C LEU A 29 -8.28 -3.80 -17.10
N MET A 30 -8.93 -2.65 -16.91
CA MET A 30 -10.23 -2.37 -17.53
C MET A 30 -10.15 -2.41 -19.06
N PHE A 31 -9.14 -1.76 -19.64
CA PHE A 31 -8.94 -1.73 -21.09
C PHE A 31 -8.70 -3.12 -21.66
N ILE A 32 -7.78 -3.88 -21.07
CA ILE A 32 -7.45 -5.24 -21.51
C ILE A 32 -8.66 -6.17 -21.34
N GLY A 33 -9.36 -6.08 -20.20
CA GLY A 33 -10.56 -6.86 -19.92
C GLY A 33 -11.70 -6.58 -20.90
N LEU A 34 -11.93 -5.31 -21.25
CA LEU A 34 -12.96 -4.94 -22.24
C LEU A 34 -12.57 -5.35 -23.66
N VAL A 35 -11.34 -5.06 -24.10
CA VAL A 35 -10.90 -5.35 -25.48
C VAL A 35 -10.86 -6.85 -25.75
N PHE A 36 -10.21 -7.62 -24.89
CA PHE A 36 -10.14 -9.07 -25.07
C PHE A 36 -11.48 -9.74 -24.71
N GLY A 37 -12.22 -9.21 -23.73
CA GLY A 37 -13.57 -9.67 -23.43
C GLY A 37 -14.51 -9.53 -24.64
N LEU A 38 -14.48 -8.41 -25.36
CA LEU A 38 -15.27 -8.23 -26.59
C LEU A 38 -14.83 -9.17 -27.72
N ILE A 39 -13.53 -9.45 -27.86
CA ILE A 39 -13.01 -10.35 -28.90
C ILE A 39 -13.41 -11.81 -28.64
N PHE A 40 -13.33 -12.28 -27.39
CA PHE A 40 -13.57 -13.69 -27.05
C PHE A 40 -15.00 -14.01 -26.64
N GLN A 41 -15.68 -13.10 -25.93
CA GLN A 41 -17.04 -13.29 -25.39
C GLN A 41 -18.11 -12.46 -26.13
N GLY A 42 -17.71 -11.54 -27.02
CA GLY A 42 -18.66 -10.70 -27.74
C GLY A 42 -19.50 -9.82 -26.81
N SER A 43 -20.80 -9.72 -27.08
CA SER A 43 -21.73 -8.90 -26.28
C SER A 43 -22.00 -9.46 -24.87
N SER A 44 -21.65 -10.71 -24.60
CA SER A 44 -21.84 -11.34 -23.28
C SER A 44 -20.91 -10.79 -22.20
N ILE A 45 -19.88 -10.02 -22.58
CA ILE A 45 -18.97 -9.39 -21.61
C ILE A 45 -19.66 -8.38 -20.70
N PHE A 46 -20.69 -7.66 -21.20
CA PHE A 46 -21.38 -6.64 -20.42
C PHE A 46 -22.15 -7.21 -19.23
N PRO A 47 -23.03 -8.24 -19.39
CA PRO A 47 -23.68 -8.86 -18.25
C PRO A 47 -22.68 -9.56 -17.31
N MET A 48 -21.61 -10.15 -17.84
CA MET A 48 -20.58 -10.77 -16.99
C MET A 48 -19.80 -9.75 -16.16
N ALA A 49 -19.39 -8.63 -16.76
CA ALA A 49 -18.72 -7.54 -16.06
C ALA A 49 -19.63 -6.92 -14.99
N MET A 50 -20.93 -6.80 -15.27
CA MET A 50 -21.91 -6.34 -14.30
C MET A 50 -22.01 -7.30 -13.10
N LEU A 51 -22.19 -8.60 -13.35
CA LEU A 51 -22.22 -9.61 -12.28
C LEU A 51 -20.95 -9.60 -11.44
N GLN A 52 -19.78 -9.57 -12.08
CA GLN A 52 -18.51 -9.53 -11.37
C GLN A 52 -18.33 -8.24 -10.55
N THR A 53 -18.91 -7.12 -11.00
CA THR A 53 -18.91 -5.88 -10.22
C THR A 53 -19.77 -6.03 -8.97
N PHE A 54 -20.97 -6.63 -9.07
CA PHE A 54 -21.82 -6.91 -7.91
C PHE A 54 -21.14 -7.86 -6.93
N ASP A 55 -20.51 -8.94 -7.42
CA ASP A 55 -19.76 -9.89 -6.57
C ASP A 55 -18.63 -9.20 -5.79
N ILE A 56 -17.90 -8.28 -6.44
CA ILE A 56 -16.86 -7.51 -5.76
C ILE A 56 -17.48 -6.58 -4.73
N MET A 57 -18.60 -5.90 -5.04
CA MET A 57 -19.29 -4.99 -4.11
C MET A 57 -19.82 -5.68 -2.86
N GLU A 58 -20.23 -6.94 -2.96
CA GLU A 58 -20.68 -7.76 -1.83
C GLU A 58 -19.53 -8.43 -1.06
N SER A 59 -18.28 -8.28 -1.53
CA SER A 59 -17.12 -8.89 -0.89
C SER A 59 -16.90 -8.34 0.53
N GLU A 60 -16.75 -9.23 1.50
CA GLU A 60 -16.37 -8.88 2.88
C GLU A 60 -15.03 -8.12 2.95
N ILE A 61 -14.18 -8.25 1.92
CA ILE A 61 -12.90 -7.54 1.80
C ILE A 61 -13.13 -6.02 1.70
N LEU A 62 -14.19 -5.58 1.00
CA LEU A 62 -14.50 -4.15 0.89
C LEU A 62 -14.89 -3.54 2.24
N ILE A 63 -15.51 -4.33 3.13
CA ILE A 63 -15.84 -3.91 4.49
C ILE A 63 -14.57 -3.83 5.36
N ALA A 64 -13.58 -4.69 5.10
CA ALA A 64 -12.31 -4.66 5.82
C ALA A 64 -11.52 -3.36 5.56
N VAL A 65 -11.56 -2.80 4.35
CA VAL A 65 -10.83 -1.56 4.00
C VAL A 65 -11.17 -0.36 4.92
N PRO A 66 -12.43 0.08 5.07
CA PRO A 66 -12.78 1.19 5.95
C PRO A 66 -12.57 0.86 7.43
N LEU A 67 -12.82 -0.38 7.86
CA LEU A 67 -12.54 -0.81 9.24
C LEU A 67 -11.05 -0.73 9.56
N PHE A 68 -10.19 -1.06 8.60
CA PHE A 68 -8.75 -0.98 8.74
C PHE A 68 -8.25 0.47 8.78
N VAL A 69 -8.79 1.34 7.92
CA VAL A 69 -8.54 2.80 7.99
C VAL A 69 -9.02 3.38 9.32
N PHE A 70 -10.17 2.94 9.82
CA PHE A 70 -10.72 3.35 11.12
C PHE A 70 -9.81 2.93 12.28
N MET A 71 -9.37 1.66 12.30
CA MET A 71 -8.41 1.16 13.28
C MET A 71 -7.09 1.96 13.22
N GLY A 72 -6.57 2.21 12.02
CA GLY A 72 -5.36 3.02 11.84
C GLY A 72 -5.52 4.44 12.38
N THR A 73 -6.67 5.06 12.15
CA THR A 73 -6.99 6.39 12.67
C THR A 73 -7.09 6.39 14.21
N ILE A 74 -7.68 5.36 14.83
CA ILE A 74 -7.71 5.22 16.29
C ILE A 74 -6.30 5.06 16.86
N LEU A 75 -5.46 4.21 16.24
CA LEU A 75 -4.06 3.99 16.65
C LEU A 75 -3.24 5.29 16.58
N GLU A 76 -3.45 6.09 15.54
CA GLU A 76 -2.79 7.39 15.39
C GLU A 76 -3.28 8.40 16.45
N ARG A 77 -4.60 8.54 16.63
CA ARG A 77 -5.20 9.52 17.54
C ARG A 77 -5.04 9.19 19.02
N SER A 78 -4.81 7.93 19.37
CA SER A 78 -4.62 7.49 20.75
C SER A 78 -3.21 7.79 21.31
N GLY A 79 -2.28 8.23 20.47
CA GLY A 79 -0.90 8.50 20.87
C GLY A 79 -0.09 7.23 21.19
N ILE A 80 -0.60 6.05 20.83
CA ILE A 80 0.11 4.77 21.01
C ILE A 80 1.41 4.77 20.19
N ALA A 81 1.42 5.42 19.02
CA ALA A 81 2.61 5.50 18.17
C ALA A 81 3.81 6.18 18.84
N GLU A 82 3.59 7.29 19.54
CA GLU A 82 4.64 7.97 20.31
C GLU A 82 5.14 7.11 21.47
N LYS A 83 4.23 6.42 22.16
CA LYS A 83 4.60 5.52 23.27
C LYS A 83 5.46 4.35 22.79
N VAL A 84 5.04 3.69 21.71
CA VAL A 84 5.80 2.59 21.10
C VAL A 84 7.16 3.08 20.61
N TYR A 85 7.23 4.24 19.97
CA TYR A 85 8.49 4.85 19.55
C TYR A 85 9.45 5.08 20.72
N GLN A 86 8.95 5.64 21.82
CA GLN A 86 9.74 5.90 23.02
C GLN A 86 10.22 4.60 23.69
N THR A 87 9.35 3.58 23.79
CA THR A 87 9.73 2.27 24.34
C THR A 87 10.78 1.55 23.48
N LEU A 88 10.63 1.57 22.15
CA LEU A 88 11.62 1.00 21.24
C LEU A 88 12.93 1.78 21.29
N TYR A 89 12.87 3.11 21.47
CA TYR A 89 14.07 3.90 21.70
C TYR A 89 14.77 3.53 23.01
N GLU A 90 14.05 3.31 24.10
CA GLU A 90 14.67 2.87 25.37
C GLU A 90 15.30 1.49 25.23
N LEU A 91 14.67 0.60 24.46
CA LEU A 91 15.18 -0.74 24.19
C LEU A 91 16.45 -0.73 23.32
N PHE A 92 16.46 0.03 22.23
CA PHE A 92 17.58 0.08 21.28
C PHE A 92 18.58 1.21 21.54
N GLY A 93 18.27 2.14 22.44
CA GLY A 93 19.07 3.32 22.77
C GLY A 93 20.53 3.06 23.15
N PRO A 94 20.89 1.93 23.82
CA PRO A 94 22.28 1.58 24.09
C PRO A 94 23.10 1.24 22.84
N VAL A 95 22.44 0.92 21.72
CA VAL A 95 23.09 0.49 20.48
C VAL A 95 23.47 1.72 19.64
N ARG A 96 24.67 1.71 19.04
CA ARG A 96 25.07 2.71 18.05
C ARG A 96 24.10 2.67 16.87
N GLY A 97 23.34 3.76 16.64
CA GLY A 97 22.28 3.80 15.64
C GLY A 97 20.89 3.39 16.15
N GLY A 98 20.74 3.12 17.46
CA GLY A 98 19.50 2.64 18.08
C GLY A 98 18.27 3.49 17.81
N LEU A 99 18.45 4.80 17.66
CA LEU A 99 17.37 5.72 17.31
C LEU A 99 16.85 5.49 15.88
N ALA A 100 17.75 5.22 14.92
CA ALA A 100 17.36 4.92 13.54
C ALA A 100 16.66 3.55 13.46
N ILE A 101 17.15 2.56 14.20
CA ILE A 101 16.52 1.23 14.30
C ILE A 101 15.11 1.36 14.90
N ALA A 102 14.97 2.11 16.00
CA ALA A 102 13.68 2.35 16.63
C ALA A 102 12.68 3.03 15.67
N THR A 103 13.12 4.02 14.88
CA THR A 103 12.28 4.64 13.85
C THR A 103 11.83 3.63 12.79
N ILE A 104 12.74 2.84 12.22
CA ILE A 104 12.41 1.85 11.18
C ILE A 104 11.43 0.81 11.71
N VAL A 105 11.69 0.25 12.88
CA VAL A 105 10.84 -0.78 13.50
C VAL A 105 9.45 -0.20 13.80
N THR A 106 9.38 1.00 14.38
CA THR A 106 8.09 1.66 14.65
C THR A 106 7.32 1.87 13.35
N CYS A 107 7.94 2.49 12.34
CA CYS A 107 7.31 2.71 11.05
C CYS A 107 6.85 1.40 10.40
N THR A 108 7.61 0.31 10.55
CA THR A 108 7.27 -1.00 9.98
C THR A 108 6.02 -1.59 10.67
N ILE A 109 5.96 -1.55 12.00
CA ILE A 109 4.79 -2.03 12.76
C ILE A 109 3.56 -1.22 12.39
N PHE A 110 3.66 0.11 12.38
CA PHE A 110 2.53 0.97 12.05
C PHE A 110 2.10 0.83 10.60
N ALA A 111 3.03 0.73 9.64
CA ALA A 111 2.69 0.49 8.24
C ALA A 111 1.97 -0.85 8.04
N ALA A 112 2.41 -1.90 8.74
CA ALA A 112 1.77 -3.22 8.70
C ALA A 112 0.34 -3.19 9.29
N CYS A 113 0.11 -2.41 10.34
CA CYS A 113 -1.18 -2.35 11.02
C CYS A 113 -2.17 -1.35 10.40
N THR A 114 -1.74 -0.26 9.77
CA THR A 114 -2.67 0.78 9.30
C THR A 114 -2.85 0.81 7.79
N GLY A 115 -1.88 0.29 7.01
CA GLY A 115 -1.78 0.30 5.54
C GLY A 115 -2.15 1.60 4.82
N VAL A 116 -2.23 2.72 5.56
CA VAL A 116 -2.32 4.09 5.04
C VAL A 116 -0.92 4.68 5.13
N ILE A 117 -0.17 4.57 4.03
CA ILE A 117 1.25 4.92 3.99
C ILE A 117 1.46 6.44 4.14
N ALA A 118 0.64 7.28 3.51
CA ALA A 118 0.89 8.73 3.45
C ALA A 118 0.69 9.44 4.79
N ALA A 119 -0.39 9.14 5.52
CA ALA A 119 -0.71 9.79 6.79
C ALA A 119 0.31 9.39 7.88
N THR A 120 0.57 8.09 8.01
CA THR A 120 1.47 7.57 9.05
C THR A 120 2.91 8.00 8.87
N VAL A 121 3.44 8.01 7.64
CA VAL A 121 4.79 8.51 7.37
C VAL A 121 4.90 9.98 7.75
N THR A 122 3.94 10.82 7.37
CA THR A 122 3.97 12.26 7.69
C THR A 122 3.98 12.50 9.21
N ALA A 123 3.12 11.80 9.96
CA ALA A 123 3.08 11.90 11.41
C ALA A 123 4.39 11.43 12.07
N MET A 124 4.90 10.26 11.67
CA MET A 124 6.14 9.71 12.22
C MET A 124 7.35 10.58 11.88
N THR A 125 7.42 11.16 10.69
CA THR A 125 8.48 12.09 10.29
C THR A 125 8.49 13.33 11.19
N LEU A 126 7.33 13.90 11.52
CA LEU A 126 7.21 15.06 12.42
C LEU A 126 7.68 14.74 13.85
N ILE A 127 7.55 13.50 14.30
CA ILE A 127 8.00 13.04 15.62
C ILE A 127 9.51 12.69 15.60
N ALA A 128 9.95 11.93 14.59
CA ALA A 128 11.28 11.35 14.53
C ALA A 128 12.37 12.37 14.14
N ILE A 129 12.13 13.24 13.15
CA ILE A 129 13.13 14.23 12.69
C ILE A 129 13.64 15.14 13.82
N PRO A 130 12.78 15.83 14.59
CA PRO A 130 13.27 16.71 15.65
C PRO A 130 14.02 15.93 16.75
N SER A 131 13.61 14.69 17.04
CA SER A 131 14.30 13.81 17.98
C SER A 131 15.70 13.41 17.50
N MET A 132 15.84 13.05 16.21
CA MET A 132 17.12 12.71 15.57
C MET A 132 18.08 13.91 15.52
N LEU A 133 17.58 15.09 15.14
CA LEU A 133 18.39 16.31 15.05
C LEU A 133 18.91 16.78 16.42
N LYS A 134 18.08 16.73 17.47
CA LYS A 134 18.51 17.03 18.85
C LYS A 134 19.67 16.13 19.32
N ARG A 135 19.75 14.92 18.79
CA ARG A 135 20.78 13.92 19.11
C ARG A 135 21.94 13.90 18.11
N LYS A 136 22.08 14.96 17.29
CA LYS A 136 23.18 15.17 16.34
C LYS A 136 23.31 14.08 15.26
N TYR A 137 22.21 13.41 14.90
CA TYR A 137 22.19 12.58 13.69
C TYR A 137 22.43 13.44 12.44
N SER A 138 23.04 12.87 11.41
CA SER A 138 23.26 13.59 10.15
C SER A 138 21.91 13.92 9.51
N LYS A 139 21.79 15.11 8.91
CA LYS A 139 20.54 15.55 8.25
C LYS A 139 20.12 14.58 7.14
N SER A 140 21.09 14.04 6.40
CA SER A 140 20.87 13.03 5.37
C SER A 140 20.30 11.72 5.91
N LEU A 141 20.65 11.31 7.13
CA LEU A 141 20.09 10.09 7.74
C LEU A 141 18.71 10.35 8.36
N ALA A 142 18.43 11.59 8.78
CA ALA A 142 17.14 11.98 9.34
C ALA A 142 16.07 12.23 8.26
N SER A 143 16.46 12.65 7.06
CA SER A 143 15.55 12.90 5.93
C SER A 143 15.13 11.65 5.15
N GLY A 144 15.74 10.50 5.46
CA GLY A 144 15.74 9.34 4.57
C GLY A 144 16.86 9.41 3.56
#